data_AF-A0A4S2UVJ1-F1
#
_entry.id   AF-A0A4S2UVJ1-F1
#
_cell.length_a   1.000
_cell.length_b   1.000
_cell.length_c   1.000
_cell.angle_alpha   90.00
_cell.angle_beta   90.00
_cell.angle_gamma   90.00
#
_symmetry.space_group_name_H-M   'P 1'
#
loop_
_entity.id
_entity.type
_entity.pdbx_description
1 polymer ?
#
loop_
_entity_poly.entity_id
_entity_poly.type
_entity_poly.pdbx_seq_one_letter_code
_entity_poly.pdbx_strand_id
1 'polypeptide(L)'
;MPVAPRPVVRPLAVSDDVAGVPCPACRTPNPPDRRFCRRCATPLTPSTAAAPLPWWRTVWPFRRRTRAGSGRMVRFLVVLTVVLALCAAGFLLLPAGRHLVQDTLDKLGKAKAVTPTRVRASAELPGHPVGESTDGLSNRYWGAPGPGTSATYTFGKPFRLVAVIVTNGASPAPEEYAKRGRALRIDMEVTDRDGVTVRKKLVLSDKPGPQTFSTGISDATTIRLILEEPAGSAPQGPLALAEVEFFQRS
;
A
#
# COMPACT_ATOMS: atom_id res chain seq x y z
N MET A 1 14.56 -2.30 -94.04
CA MET A 1 14.13 -2.82 -92.72
C MET A 1 12.90 -3.70 -92.96
N PRO A 2 12.84 -4.96 -92.50
CA PRO A 2 11.64 -5.76 -92.67
C PRO A 2 10.54 -5.28 -91.71
N VAL A 3 9.34 -5.10 -92.24
CA VAL A 3 8.14 -4.63 -91.52
C VAL A 3 7.49 -5.82 -90.82
N ALA A 4 7.18 -5.68 -89.52
CA ALA A 4 6.50 -6.71 -88.75
C ALA A 4 5.05 -6.92 -89.27
N PRO A 5 4.58 -8.17 -89.46
CA PRO A 5 3.23 -8.43 -89.94
C PRO A 5 2.17 -7.98 -88.93
N ARG A 6 1.09 -7.37 -89.44
CA ARG A 6 -0.03 -6.85 -88.65
C ARG A 6 -0.79 -8.03 -88.00
N PRO A 7 -1.12 -7.96 -86.69
CA PRO A 7 -1.81 -9.05 -86.01
C PRO A 7 -3.18 -9.28 -86.63
N VAL A 8 -3.44 -10.52 -87.06
CA VAL A 8 -4.73 -10.96 -87.59
C VAL A 8 -5.60 -11.38 -86.41
N VAL A 9 -6.70 -10.67 -86.19
CA VAL A 9 -7.69 -11.01 -85.16
C VAL A 9 -8.44 -12.26 -85.62
N ARG A 10 -8.32 -13.34 -84.86
CA ARG A 10 -9.04 -14.59 -85.11
C ARG A 10 -10.52 -14.38 -84.80
N PRO A 11 -11.46 -14.54 -85.76
CA PRO A 11 -12.88 -14.41 -85.45
C PRO A 11 -13.28 -15.54 -84.49
N LEU A 12 -13.84 -15.17 -83.34
CA LEU A 12 -14.50 -16.10 -82.44
C LEU A 12 -15.76 -16.61 -83.14
N ALA A 13 -15.91 -17.94 -83.21
CA ALA A 13 -17.13 -18.56 -83.71
C ALA A 13 -18.32 -18.08 -82.86
N VAL A 14 -19.30 -17.44 -83.51
CA VAL A 14 -20.59 -17.12 -82.90
C VAL A 14 -21.39 -18.42 -82.93
N SER A 15 -21.52 -19.08 -81.78
CA SER A 15 -22.46 -20.19 -81.62
C SER A 15 -23.87 -19.59 -81.46
N ASP A 16 -24.72 -19.76 -82.47
CA ASP A 16 -26.10 -19.23 -82.47
C ASP A 16 -27.09 -20.07 -81.66
N ASP A 17 -26.69 -21.24 -81.16
CA ASP A 17 -27.54 -22.11 -80.35
C ASP A 17 -27.29 -21.90 -78.86
N VAL A 18 -27.85 -20.82 -78.32
CA VAL A 18 -27.83 -20.57 -76.88
C VAL A 18 -29.25 -20.73 -76.33
N ALA A 19 -29.59 -21.96 -75.98
CA ALA A 19 -30.77 -22.25 -75.17
C ALA A 19 -30.54 -21.77 -73.73
N GLY A 20 -31.30 -20.77 -73.30
CA GLY A 20 -31.23 -20.26 -71.93
C GLY A 20 -32.30 -19.21 -71.66
N VAL A 21 -32.38 -18.76 -70.40
CA VAL A 21 -33.51 -17.96 -69.90
C VAL A 21 -33.71 -16.69 -70.76
N PRO A 22 -34.93 -16.46 -71.31
CA PRO A 22 -35.20 -15.28 -72.11
C PRO A 22 -35.14 -14.04 -71.24
N CYS A 23 -34.53 -12.98 -71.77
CA CYS A 23 -34.50 -11.68 -71.08
C CYS A 23 -35.93 -11.17 -70.82
N PRO A 24 -36.25 -10.69 -69.60
CA PRO A 24 -37.58 -10.18 -69.29
C PRO A 24 -37.96 -8.93 -70.11
N ALA A 25 -37.00 -8.15 -70.58
CA ALA A 25 -37.26 -6.91 -71.34
C ALA A 25 -37.33 -7.13 -72.85
N CYS A 26 -36.35 -7.81 -73.45
CA CYS A 26 -36.24 -7.95 -74.91
C CYS A 26 -36.39 -9.39 -75.43
N ARG A 27 -36.70 -10.34 -74.55
CA ARG A 27 -36.87 -11.79 -74.82
C ARG A 27 -35.71 -12.50 -75.52
N THR A 28 -34.55 -11.85 -75.67
CA THR A 28 -33.36 -12.50 -76.25
C THR A 28 -32.92 -13.64 -75.34
N PRO A 29 -32.69 -14.86 -75.85
CA PRO A 29 -32.16 -15.96 -75.05
C PRO A 29 -30.70 -15.68 -74.66
N ASN A 30 -30.36 -15.96 -73.40
CA ASN A 30 -29.02 -15.74 -72.85
C ASN A 30 -28.53 -17.03 -72.20
N PRO A 31 -27.22 -17.33 -72.26
CA PRO A 31 -26.68 -18.52 -71.63
C PRO A 31 -26.79 -18.41 -70.09
N PRO A 32 -26.90 -19.55 -69.39
CA PRO A 32 -27.21 -19.60 -67.96
C PRO A 32 -26.14 -18.95 -67.06
N ASP A 33 -24.93 -18.71 -67.58
CA ASP A 33 -23.81 -18.09 -66.85
C ASP A 33 -23.80 -16.55 -66.91
N ARG A 34 -24.70 -15.92 -67.68
CA ARG A 34 -24.71 -14.45 -67.82
C ARG A 34 -25.60 -13.75 -66.78
N ARG A 35 -25.05 -12.68 -66.20
CA ARG A 35 -25.76 -11.80 -65.25
C ARG A 35 -26.56 -10.70 -65.94
N PHE A 36 -26.18 -10.32 -67.16
CA PHE A 36 -26.81 -9.26 -67.95
C PHE A 36 -27.15 -9.75 -69.36
N CYS A 37 -28.23 -9.21 -69.93
CA CYS A 37 -28.66 -9.56 -71.28
C CYS A 37 -27.63 -9.13 -72.32
N ARG A 38 -27.31 -10.03 -73.25
CA ARG A 38 -26.35 -9.79 -74.35
C ARG A 38 -26.77 -8.70 -75.34
N ARG A 39 -28.07 -8.35 -75.39
CA ARG A 39 -28.62 -7.38 -76.35
C ARG A 39 -28.92 -6.02 -75.74
N CYS A 40 -29.62 -5.99 -74.60
CA CYS A 40 -30.10 -4.74 -73.99
C CYS A 40 -29.50 -4.46 -72.61
N ALA A 41 -28.52 -5.26 -72.15
CA ALA A 41 -27.85 -5.13 -70.85
C ALA A 41 -28.76 -5.20 -69.60
N THR A 42 -30.05 -5.56 -69.75
CA THR A 42 -30.95 -5.77 -68.60
C THR A 42 -30.43 -6.90 -67.71
N PRO A 43 -30.38 -6.72 -66.37
CA PRO A 43 -29.99 -7.80 -65.46
C PRO A 43 -30.97 -8.96 -65.57
N LEU A 44 -30.46 -10.17 -65.76
CA LEU A 44 -31.28 -11.39 -65.94
C LEU A 44 -31.74 -11.96 -64.60
N THR A 45 -30.99 -11.68 -63.54
CA THR A 45 -31.39 -11.93 -62.16
C THR A 45 -31.85 -10.60 -61.59
N PRO A 46 -33.16 -10.41 -61.30
CA PRO A 46 -33.58 -9.26 -60.51
C PRO A 46 -32.93 -9.41 -59.14
N SER A 47 -31.88 -8.62 -58.89
CA SER A 47 -31.40 -8.42 -57.53
C SER A 47 -32.54 -7.73 -56.79
N THR A 48 -33.15 -8.42 -55.83
CA THR A 48 -34.08 -7.81 -54.91
C THR A 48 -33.39 -6.59 -54.31
N ALA A 49 -33.75 -5.40 -54.78
CA ALA A 49 -33.28 -4.17 -54.15
C ALA A 49 -33.70 -4.28 -52.68
N ALA A 50 -32.72 -4.29 -51.78
CA ALA A 50 -33.00 -4.33 -50.35
C ALA A 50 -33.97 -3.20 -50.04
N ALA A 51 -35.05 -3.51 -49.31
CA ALA A 51 -36.06 -2.52 -48.95
C ALA A 51 -35.38 -1.29 -48.33
N PRO A 52 -35.78 -0.07 -48.70
CA PRO A 52 -35.20 1.14 -48.12
C PRO A 52 -35.33 1.06 -46.60
N LEU A 53 -34.22 1.34 -45.90
CA LEU A 53 -34.24 1.39 -44.45
C LEU A 53 -35.27 2.44 -44.00
N PRO A 54 -36.09 2.14 -42.98
CA PRO A 54 -37.07 3.10 -42.49
C PRO A 54 -36.37 4.39 -42.05
N TRP A 55 -36.99 5.54 -42.33
CA TRP A 55 -36.39 6.88 -42.24
C TRP A 55 -35.71 7.20 -40.90
N TRP A 56 -36.19 6.61 -39.79
CA TRP A 56 -35.59 6.78 -38.48
C TRP A 56 -34.17 6.18 -38.36
N ARG A 57 -33.80 5.22 -39.22
CA ARG A 57 -32.43 4.67 -39.30
C ARG A 57 -31.48 5.48 -40.18
N THR A 58 -31.99 6.35 -41.05
CA THR A 58 -31.17 7.26 -41.87
C THR A 58 -30.99 8.62 -41.20
N VAL A 59 -31.93 9.08 -40.37
CA VAL A 59 -31.85 10.38 -39.66
C VAL A 59 -30.90 10.34 -38.47
N TRP A 60 -30.61 9.15 -37.90
CA TRP A 60 -29.66 9.01 -36.79
C TRP A 60 -28.70 7.84 -37.00
N PRO A 61 -27.59 8.05 -37.75
CA PRO A 61 -26.58 7.03 -37.85
C PRO A 61 -25.88 6.98 -36.49
N PHE A 62 -26.27 6.03 -35.63
CA PHE A 62 -25.44 5.58 -34.53
C PHE A 62 -24.18 4.95 -35.14
N ARG A 63 -23.25 5.80 -35.60
CA ARG A 63 -21.88 5.44 -35.89
C ARG A 63 -21.26 5.04 -34.55
N ARG A 64 -21.48 3.79 -34.14
CA ARG A 64 -20.53 3.10 -33.26
C ARG A 64 -19.27 2.89 -34.07
N ARG A 65 -18.50 3.97 -34.25
CA ARG A 65 -17.06 3.84 -34.30
C ARG A 65 -16.67 3.37 -32.90
N THR A 66 -16.55 2.07 -32.71
CA THR A 66 -15.74 1.53 -31.63
C THR A 66 -14.32 2.01 -31.90
N ARG A 67 -13.99 3.22 -31.44
CA ARG A 67 -12.60 3.62 -31.26
C ARG A 67 -12.04 2.65 -30.22
N ALA A 68 -11.39 1.60 -30.70
CA ALA A 68 -10.39 0.87 -29.92
C ALA A 68 -9.29 1.89 -29.56
N GLY A 69 -9.48 2.60 -28.45
CA GLY A 69 -8.60 3.71 -28.07
C GLY A 69 -9.05 4.60 -26.90
N SER A 70 -10.17 4.34 -26.22
CA SER A 70 -10.64 5.20 -25.12
C SER A 70 -10.30 4.70 -23.71
N GLY A 71 -9.85 3.44 -23.55
CA GLY A 71 -9.59 2.87 -22.22
C GLY A 71 -8.28 3.33 -21.58
N ARG A 72 -7.32 3.88 -22.35
CA ARG A 72 -6.02 4.31 -21.83
C ARG A 72 -6.14 5.62 -21.05
N MET A 73 -6.90 6.57 -21.58
CA MET A 73 -7.13 7.86 -20.93
C MET A 73 -8.01 7.69 -19.68
N VAL A 74 -9.05 6.85 -19.75
CA VAL A 74 -9.87 6.51 -18.58
C VAL A 74 -9.05 5.80 -17.51
N ARG A 75 -8.23 4.80 -17.86
CA ARG A 75 -7.33 4.14 -16.89
C ARG A 75 -6.33 5.11 -16.28
N PHE A 76 -5.74 5.99 -17.09
CA PHE A 76 -4.81 7.01 -16.60
C PHE A 76 -5.49 7.96 -15.60
N LEU A 77 -6.68 8.45 -15.91
CA LEU A 77 -7.45 9.32 -15.00
C LEU A 77 -7.84 8.60 -13.71
N VAL A 78 -8.20 7.32 -13.77
CA VAL A 78 -8.49 6.51 -12.57
C VAL A 78 -7.24 6.35 -11.72
N VAL A 79 -6.11 5.96 -12.32
CA VAL A 79 -4.83 5.80 -11.60
C VAL A 79 -4.38 7.11 -10.98
N LEU A 80 -4.46 8.22 -11.72
CA LEU A 80 -4.11 9.55 -11.22
C LEU A 80 -4.99 9.94 -10.04
N THR A 81 -6.31 9.72 -10.13
CA THR A 81 -7.24 10.00 -9.03
C THR A 81 -6.93 9.18 -7.78
N VAL A 82 -6.59 7.89 -7.95
CA VAL A 82 -6.20 7.03 -6.82
C VAL A 82 -4.89 7.50 -6.18
N VAL A 83 -3.88 7.83 -6.99
CA VAL A 83 -2.60 8.35 -6.48
C VAL A 83 -2.80 9.66 -5.72
N LEU A 84 -3.58 10.59 -6.29
CA LEU A 84 -3.91 11.85 -5.63
C LEU A 84 -4.68 11.62 -4.32
N ALA A 85 -5.62 10.67 -4.29
CA ALA A 85 -6.34 10.31 -3.08
C ALA A 85 -5.41 9.70 -2.02
N LEU A 86 -4.46 8.85 -2.41
CA LEU A 86 -3.45 8.30 -1.50
C LEU A 86 -2.51 9.38 -0.97
N CYS A 87 -2.05 10.30 -1.82
CA CYS A 87 -1.24 11.43 -1.40
C CYS A 87 -2.02 12.35 -0.46
N ALA A 88 -3.29 12.64 -0.75
CA ALA A 88 -4.15 13.44 0.11
C ALA A 88 -4.43 12.73 1.44
N ALA A 89 -4.70 11.43 1.43
CA ALA A 89 -4.87 10.63 2.64
C ALA A 89 -3.59 10.61 3.48
N GLY A 90 -2.43 10.37 2.85
CA GLY A 90 -1.13 10.49 3.51
C GLY A 90 -0.94 11.88 4.12
N PHE A 91 -1.18 12.94 3.35
CA PHE A 91 -1.06 14.33 3.81
C PHE A 91 -2.02 14.67 4.96
N LEU A 92 -3.25 14.17 4.94
CA LEU A 92 -4.26 14.37 5.99
C LEU A 92 -4.00 13.51 7.23
N LEU A 93 -3.34 12.35 7.09
CA LEU A 93 -2.96 11.48 8.22
C LEU A 93 -1.61 11.89 8.85
N LEU A 94 -0.73 12.57 8.10
CA LEU A 94 0.52 13.15 8.62
C LEU A 94 0.33 14.05 9.86
N PRO A 95 -0.62 15.00 9.93
CA PRO A 95 -0.83 15.80 11.12
C PRO A 95 -1.25 14.95 12.32
N ALA A 96 -2.07 13.92 12.16
CA ALA A 96 -2.43 13.02 13.26
C ALA A 96 -1.20 12.29 13.86
N GLY A 97 -0.27 11.85 13.01
CA GLY A 97 1.01 11.29 13.45
C GLY A 97 1.93 12.35 14.09
N ARG A 98 1.96 13.56 13.54
CA ARG A 98 2.75 14.67 14.09
C ARG A 98 2.22 15.16 15.43
N HIS A 99 0.92 15.19 15.66
CA HIS A 99 0.33 15.58 16.95
C HIS A 99 0.72 14.61 18.08
N LEU A 100 0.83 13.31 17.81
CA LEU A 100 1.32 12.33 18.78
C LEU A 100 2.78 12.62 19.20
N VAL A 101 3.62 13.00 18.24
CA VAL A 101 5.04 13.31 18.50
C VAL A 101 5.20 14.71 19.10
N GLN A 102 4.43 15.70 18.62
CA GLN A 102 4.45 17.07 19.11
C GLN A 102 3.86 17.20 20.51
N ASP A 103 2.81 16.47 20.88
CA ASP A 103 2.32 16.43 22.26
C ASP A 103 3.38 15.86 23.21
N THR A 104 4.18 14.92 22.72
CA THR A 104 5.31 14.36 23.46
C THR A 104 6.44 15.38 23.58
N LEU A 105 6.77 16.08 22.50
CA LEU A 105 7.80 17.13 22.46
C LEU A 105 7.41 18.38 23.25
N ASP A 106 6.14 18.81 23.25
CA ASP A 106 5.68 19.99 23.99
C ASP A 106 5.69 19.73 25.50
N LYS A 107 5.37 18.49 25.93
CA LYS A 107 5.52 18.06 27.33
C LYS A 107 6.98 17.91 27.75
N LEU A 108 7.89 17.71 26.80
CA LEU A 108 9.32 17.53 27.01
C LEU A 108 10.17 18.71 26.55
N GLY A 109 9.58 19.82 26.10
CA GLY A 109 10.30 20.93 25.45
C GLY A 109 11.31 21.66 26.34
N LYS A 110 11.34 21.33 27.64
CA LYS A 110 12.32 21.77 28.64
C LYS A 110 12.94 20.59 29.40
N ALA A 111 12.84 19.38 28.89
CA ALA A 111 13.31 18.17 29.56
C ALA A 111 14.59 17.67 28.88
N LYS A 112 15.61 17.35 29.67
CA LYS A 112 16.90 16.84 29.20
C LYS A 112 17.01 15.35 29.51
N ALA A 113 17.40 14.55 28.52
CA ALA A 113 17.67 13.14 28.70
C ALA A 113 18.84 12.92 29.69
N VAL A 114 18.72 11.91 30.54
CA VAL A 114 19.70 11.51 31.54
C VAL A 114 20.06 10.04 31.30
N THR A 115 21.32 9.80 30.96
CA THR A 115 21.83 8.44 30.71
C THR A 115 22.24 7.79 32.04
N PRO A 116 21.83 6.55 32.31
CA PRO A 116 22.30 5.80 33.46
C PRO A 116 23.79 5.49 33.33
N THR A 117 24.51 5.55 34.45
CA THR A 117 25.93 5.16 34.53
C THR A 117 26.14 3.66 34.61
N ARG A 118 25.11 2.93 35.03
CA ARG A 118 25.13 1.47 35.15
C ARG A 118 23.73 0.93 34.94
N VAL A 119 23.63 -0.19 34.22
CA VAL A 119 22.39 -0.94 34.04
C VAL A 119 22.65 -2.41 34.39
N ARG A 120 21.72 -3.03 35.11
CA ARG A 120 21.77 -4.46 35.48
C ARG A 120 20.38 -5.06 35.37
N ALA A 121 20.25 -6.24 34.78
CA ALA A 121 19.01 -7.01 34.84
C ALA A 121 19.09 -8.12 35.90
N SER A 122 17.93 -8.53 36.42
CA SER A 122 17.82 -9.75 37.22
C SER A 122 18.00 -11.00 36.37
N ALA A 123 17.62 -10.95 35.08
CA ALA A 123 17.89 -11.97 34.08
C ALA A 123 17.81 -11.37 32.66
N GLU A 124 18.50 -11.98 31.72
CA GLU A 124 18.52 -11.58 30.31
C GLU A 124 18.66 -12.78 29.39
N LEU A 125 18.14 -12.68 28.17
CA LEU A 125 18.29 -13.69 27.14
C LEU A 125 19.66 -13.58 26.45
N PRO A 126 20.25 -14.71 26.00
CA PRO A 126 21.45 -14.68 25.17
C PRO A 126 21.26 -13.79 23.93
N GLY A 127 22.20 -12.87 23.70
CA GLY A 127 22.17 -11.94 22.57
C GLY A 127 21.25 -10.73 22.74
N HIS A 128 20.55 -10.60 23.86
CA HIS A 128 19.62 -9.50 24.16
C HIS A 128 19.85 -8.92 25.56
N PRO A 129 21.05 -8.37 25.83
CA PRO A 129 21.43 -7.90 27.15
C PRO A 129 20.67 -6.64 27.54
N VAL A 130 20.61 -6.36 28.84
CA VAL A 130 19.92 -5.16 29.38
C VAL A 130 20.50 -3.84 28.86
N GLY A 131 21.74 -3.84 28.37
CA GLY A 131 22.36 -2.66 27.76
C GLY A 131 21.63 -2.18 26.50
N GLU A 132 20.93 -3.06 25.78
CA GLU A 132 20.17 -2.71 24.57
C GLU A 132 18.92 -1.87 24.89
N SER A 133 18.49 -1.74 26.16
CA SER A 133 17.34 -0.91 26.52
C SER A 133 17.70 0.53 26.90
N THR A 134 18.94 0.95 26.68
CA THR A 134 19.41 2.32 26.95
C THR A 134 20.50 2.78 25.96
N ASP A 135 20.67 2.07 24.85
CA ASP A 135 21.76 2.33 23.89
C ASP A 135 21.39 3.43 22.88
N GLY A 136 20.17 3.99 22.98
CA GLY A 136 19.63 4.98 22.06
C GLY A 136 19.12 4.37 20.75
N LEU A 137 19.11 3.04 20.61
CA LEU A 137 18.63 2.32 19.43
C LEU A 137 17.35 1.57 19.74
N SER A 138 16.24 2.08 19.25
CA SER A 138 14.93 1.44 19.43
C SER A 138 14.68 0.21 18.54
N ASN A 139 15.68 -0.32 17.84
CA ASN A 139 15.60 -1.53 17.03
C ASN A 139 16.43 -2.71 17.57
N ARG A 140 17.00 -2.54 18.76
CA ARG A 140 17.59 -3.59 19.60
C ARG A 140 16.75 -3.70 20.86
N TYR A 141 16.91 -4.76 21.66
CA TYR A 141 16.06 -4.92 22.84
C TYR A 141 16.68 -5.75 23.94
N TRP A 142 16.40 -5.36 25.18
CA TRP A 142 16.58 -6.25 26.30
C TRP A 142 15.55 -7.39 26.25
N GLY A 143 16.03 -8.63 26.29
CA GLY A 143 15.20 -9.83 26.34
C GLY A 143 15.04 -10.31 27.77
N ALA A 144 13.90 -10.08 28.39
CA ALA A 144 13.54 -10.60 29.69
C ALA A 144 12.94 -12.01 29.58
N PRO A 145 13.41 -13.03 30.33
CA PRO A 145 12.90 -14.40 30.19
C PRO A 145 11.42 -14.59 30.53
N GLY A 146 10.81 -13.69 31.31
CA GLY A 146 9.40 -13.75 31.67
C GLY A 146 8.94 -12.57 32.56
N PRO A 147 7.66 -12.56 32.99
CA PRO A 147 7.14 -11.55 33.91
C PRO A 147 7.87 -11.58 35.26
N GLY A 148 7.91 -10.45 35.95
CA GLY A 148 8.67 -10.24 37.19
C GLY A 148 10.17 -10.03 36.98
N THR A 149 10.67 -10.19 35.74
CA THR A 149 12.07 -9.84 35.42
C THR A 149 12.24 -8.33 35.51
N SER A 150 13.34 -7.89 36.10
CA SER A 150 13.59 -6.48 36.37
C SER A 150 14.92 -5.97 35.83
N ALA A 151 14.95 -4.69 35.46
CA ALA A 151 16.15 -3.95 35.09
C ALA A 151 16.33 -2.75 36.04
N THR A 152 17.55 -2.59 36.54
CA THR A 152 17.94 -1.54 37.48
C THR A 152 18.93 -0.60 36.80
N TYR A 153 18.57 0.68 36.79
CA TYR A 153 19.30 1.79 36.19
C TYR A 153 19.83 2.68 37.30
N THR A 154 21.15 2.90 37.33
CA THR A 154 21.83 3.72 38.36
C THR A 154 22.42 4.97 37.74
N PHE A 155 22.19 6.11 38.37
CA PHE A 155 22.61 7.42 37.87
C PHE A 155 23.75 7.98 38.70
N GLY A 156 24.71 8.65 38.03
CA GLY A 156 25.92 9.13 38.70
C GLY A 156 25.68 10.31 39.64
N LYS A 157 24.57 11.03 39.46
CA LYS A 157 24.15 12.15 40.32
C LYS A 157 22.64 12.09 40.54
N PRO A 158 22.14 12.40 41.74
CA PRO A 158 20.70 12.55 41.97
C PRO A 158 20.12 13.60 41.01
N PHE A 159 18.93 13.32 40.48
CA PHE A 159 18.24 14.27 39.59
C PHE A 159 16.72 14.22 39.79
N ARG A 160 16.05 15.27 39.35
CA ARG A 160 14.58 15.30 39.35
C ARG A 160 14.04 14.57 38.13
N LEU A 161 13.56 13.36 38.31
CA LEU A 161 12.90 12.57 37.26
C LEU A 161 11.52 13.18 36.94
N VAL A 162 11.38 13.72 35.74
CA VAL A 162 10.12 14.35 35.29
C VAL A 162 9.33 13.48 34.32
N ALA A 163 10.01 12.67 33.53
CA ALA A 163 9.39 11.75 32.60
C ALA A 163 10.26 10.51 32.36
N VAL A 164 9.59 9.42 31.99
CA VAL A 164 10.18 8.22 31.43
C VAL A 164 9.51 7.95 30.09
N ILE A 165 10.28 7.69 29.04
CA ILE A 165 9.78 7.19 27.77
C ILE A 165 10.13 5.71 27.69
N VAL A 166 9.15 4.90 27.31
CA VAL A 166 9.32 3.46 27.12
C VAL A 166 8.96 3.11 25.69
N THR A 167 9.88 2.48 24.96
CA THR A 167 9.60 1.78 23.71
C THR A 167 9.45 0.30 24.00
N ASN A 168 8.20 -0.15 24.05
CA ASN A 168 7.85 -1.53 24.40
C ASN A 168 8.03 -2.49 23.22
N GLY A 169 8.26 -3.77 23.51
CA GLY A 169 8.52 -4.79 22.49
C GLY A 169 9.94 -4.69 21.94
N ALA A 170 10.17 -5.30 20.77
CA ALA A 170 11.49 -5.37 20.16
C ALA A 170 11.83 -4.19 19.24
N SER A 171 10.82 -3.43 18.81
CA SER A 171 10.98 -2.28 17.91
C SER A 171 9.69 -1.47 17.82
N PRO A 172 9.76 -0.16 17.50
CA PRO A 172 8.58 0.65 17.19
C PRO A 172 7.98 0.33 15.82
N ALA A 173 8.63 -0.48 14.99
CA ALA A 173 8.07 -0.93 13.72
C ALA A 173 6.94 -1.95 13.98
N PRO A 174 5.72 -1.76 13.44
CA PRO A 174 4.58 -2.64 13.73
C PRO A 174 4.83 -4.13 13.47
N GLU A 175 5.56 -4.44 12.40
CA GLU A 175 5.89 -5.82 12.02
C GLU A 175 6.80 -6.51 13.03
N GLU A 176 7.80 -5.80 13.55
CA GLU A 176 8.74 -6.32 14.56
C GLU A 176 8.11 -6.36 15.95
N TYR A 177 7.31 -5.33 16.29
CA TYR A 177 6.55 -5.26 17.54
C TYR A 177 5.65 -6.47 17.75
N ALA A 178 5.01 -6.98 16.69
CA ALA A 178 4.12 -8.14 16.76
C ALA A 178 4.84 -9.49 16.94
N LYS A 179 6.15 -9.57 16.63
CA LYS A 179 6.91 -10.84 16.64
C LYS A 179 7.37 -11.28 18.03
N ARG A 180 7.45 -10.37 19.01
CA ARG A 180 7.99 -10.64 20.34
C ARG A 180 6.95 -10.41 21.44
N GLY A 181 7.18 -11.05 22.59
CA GLY A 181 6.43 -10.76 23.81
C GLY A 181 6.76 -9.36 24.32
N ARG A 182 5.83 -8.77 25.06
CA ARG A 182 5.94 -7.39 25.55
C ARG A 182 5.14 -7.21 26.83
N ALA A 183 5.50 -6.22 27.64
CA ALA A 183 4.84 -5.97 28.92
C ALA A 183 3.70 -4.95 28.75
N LEU A 184 2.50 -5.24 29.25
CA LEU A 184 1.41 -4.24 29.31
C LEU A 184 1.43 -3.43 30.61
N ARG A 185 2.22 -3.87 31.60
CA ARG A 185 2.49 -3.11 32.81
C ARG A 185 3.98 -3.15 33.15
N ILE A 186 4.50 -2.02 33.62
CA ILE A 186 5.83 -1.96 34.22
C ILE A 186 5.68 -1.36 35.61
N ASP A 187 6.09 -2.11 36.63
CA ASP A 187 6.20 -1.56 37.98
C ASP A 187 7.55 -0.86 38.12
N MET A 188 7.50 0.47 38.30
CA MET A 188 8.67 1.31 38.47
C MET A 188 8.88 1.63 39.96
N GLU A 189 10.04 1.25 40.48
CA GLU A 189 10.52 1.62 41.81
C GLU A 189 11.64 2.66 41.65
N VAL A 190 11.48 3.84 42.23
CA VAL A 190 12.48 4.91 42.20
C VAL A 190 13.02 5.12 43.60
N THR A 191 14.31 4.88 43.80
CA THR A 191 15.01 5.16 45.05
C THR A 191 15.69 6.52 44.95
N ASP A 192 15.43 7.38 45.93
CA ASP A 192 16.04 8.71 46.01
C ASP A 192 17.44 8.67 46.66
N ARG A 193 18.02 9.85 46.89
CA ARG A 193 19.32 10.01 47.55
C ARG A 193 19.35 9.61 49.02
N ASP A 194 18.20 9.63 49.69
CA ASP A 194 18.05 9.36 51.11
C ASP A 194 17.63 7.89 51.36
N GLY A 195 17.47 7.11 50.28
CA GLY A 195 17.12 5.70 50.29
C GLY A 195 15.62 5.43 50.29
N VAL A 196 14.78 6.47 50.22
CA VAL A 196 13.33 6.30 50.16
C VAL A 196 12.93 5.81 48.78
N THR A 197 12.05 4.82 48.73
CA THR A 197 11.59 4.22 47.47
C THR A 197 10.14 4.59 47.18
N VAL A 198 9.90 5.21 46.03
CA VAL A 198 8.58 5.55 45.50
C VAL A 198 8.22 4.55 44.41
N ARG A 199 6.99 4.02 44.46
CA ARG A 199 6.48 3.06 43.46
C ARG A 199 5.47 3.71 42.53
N LYS A 200 5.56 3.42 41.23
CA LYS A 200 4.61 3.87 40.21
C LYS A 200 4.34 2.75 39.22
N LYS A 201 3.07 2.55 38.87
CA LYS A 201 2.66 1.61 37.82
C LYS A 201 2.61 2.34 36.48
N LEU A 202 3.35 1.86 35.49
CA LEU A 202 3.29 2.34 34.12
C LEU A 202 2.42 1.36 33.34
N VAL A 203 1.22 1.78 32.96
CA VAL A 203 0.31 0.96 32.15
C VAL A 203 0.53 1.31 30.69
N LEU A 204 0.96 0.33 29.89
CA LEU A 204 1.30 0.51 28.49
C LEU A 204 0.10 0.16 27.63
N SER A 205 -0.19 1.01 26.64
CA SER A 205 -1.09 0.63 25.57
C SER A 205 -0.43 -0.45 24.72
N ASP A 206 -1.23 -1.41 24.24
CA ASP A 206 -0.74 -2.43 23.33
C ASP A 206 -0.61 -1.89 21.89
N LYS A 207 0.30 -0.94 21.70
CA LYS A 207 0.58 -0.33 20.40
C LYS A 207 2.08 -0.11 20.21
N PRO A 208 2.58 -0.26 18.97
CA PRO A 208 3.96 0.02 18.66
C PRO A 208 4.29 1.50 18.84
N GLY A 209 5.54 1.79 19.21
CA GLY A 209 6.07 3.13 19.37
C GLY A 209 6.37 3.52 20.83
N PRO A 210 7.01 4.68 21.02
CA PRO A 210 7.34 5.20 22.34
C PRO A 210 6.09 5.66 23.10
N GLN A 211 6.08 5.43 24.42
CA GLN A 211 5.03 5.88 25.33
C GLN A 211 5.65 6.66 26.49
N THR A 212 5.12 7.84 26.77
CA THR A 212 5.67 8.76 27.78
C THR A 212 4.85 8.73 29.07
N PHE A 213 5.55 8.64 30.19
CA PHE A 213 4.98 8.64 31.54
C PHE A 213 5.56 9.78 32.35
N SER A 214 4.73 10.75 32.75
CA SER A 214 5.13 11.80 33.68
C SER A 214 5.30 11.24 35.10
N THR A 215 6.36 11.60 35.80
CA THR A 215 6.71 11.05 37.11
C THR A 215 6.68 12.12 38.20
N GLY A 216 7.61 13.09 38.14
CA GLY A 216 7.71 14.21 39.08
C GLY A 216 8.41 13.84 40.40
N ILE A 217 9.39 12.94 40.37
CA ILE A 217 10.09 12.41 41.55
C ILE A 217 11.43 13.13 41.71
N SER A 218 11.71 13.64 42.91
CA SER A 218 12.96 14.36 43.21
C SER A 218 14.10 13.42 43.56
N ASP A 219 15.32 13.88 43.32
CA ASP A 219 16.58 13.27 43.78
C ASP A 219 16.74 11.77 43.49
N ALA A 220 16.19 11.30 42.36
CA ALA A 220 16.27 9.92 41.92
C ALA A 220 17.74 9.51 41.69
N THR A 221 18.15 8.39 42.28
CA THR A 221 19.51 7.82 42.13
C THR A 221 19.48 6.46 41.47
N THR A 222 18.43 5.68 41.72
CA THR A 222 18.23 4.35 41.16
C THR A 222 16.78 4.20 40.72
N ILE A 223 16.59 3.64 39.52
CA ILE A 223 15.27 3.30 39.00
C ILE A 223 15.27 1.82 38.67
N ARG A 224 14.34 1.06 39.23
CA ARG A 224 14.13 -0.35 38.93
C ARG A 224 12.79 -0.52 38.22
N LEU A 225 12.82 -1.16 37.05
CA LEU A 225 11.64 -1.46 36.25
C LEU A 225 11.41 -2.97 36.28
N ILE A 226 10.20 -3.39 36.61
CA ILE A 226 9.78 -4.79 36.65
C ILE A 226 8.74 -5.00 35.55
N LEU A 227 9.01 -5.92 34.63
CA LEU A 227 8.10 -6.19 33.51
C LEU A 227 6.97 -7.12 33.94
N GLU A 228 5.74 -6.69 33.72
CA GLU A 228 4.52 -7.36 34.19
C GLU A 228 3.48 -7.45 33.07
N GLU A 229 2.47 -8.29 33.27
CA GLU A 229 1.32 -8.43 32.36
C GLU A 229 1.74 -8.67 30.89
N PRO A 230 2.36 -9.82 30.62
CA PRO A 230 2.88 -10.17 29.31
C PRO A 230 1.76 -10.26 28.25
N ALA A 231 2.04 -9.76 27.05
CA ALA A 231 1.15 -9.82 25.90
C ALA A 231 1.91 -10.17 24.61
N GLY A 232 1.15 -10.50 23.56
CA GLY A 232 1.68 -10.94 22.27
C GLY A 232 1.66 -12.46 22.09
N SER A 233 2.41 -12.92 21.10
CA SER A 233 2.33 -14.29 20.54
C SER A 233 2.73 -15.42 21.50
N ALA A 234 3.23 -15.09 22.70
CA ALA A 234 3.42 -16.02 23.80
C ALA A 234 3.25 -15.29 25.14
N PRO A 235 2.04 -15.31 25.77
CA PRO A 235 1.79 -14.65 27.05
C PRO A 235 2.64 -15.16 28.22
N GLN A 236 3.33 -16.30 28.07
CA GLN A 236 4.30 -16.81 29.06
C GLN A 236 5.72 -16.86 28.50
N GLY A 237 5.95 -16.26 27.33
CA GLY A 237 7.24 -16.24 26.67
C GLY A 237 8.08 -15.03 27.07
N PRO A 238 9.31 -14.93 26.51
CA PRO A 238 10.18 -13.83 26.78
C PRO A 238 9.60 -12.48 26.34
N LEU A 239 9.89 -11.45 27.12
CA LEU A 239 9.47 -10.07 26.89
C LEU A 239 10.62 -9.27 26.29
N ALA A 240 10.31 -8.42 25.34
CA ALA A 240 11.24 -7.48 24.74
C ALA A 240 10.94 -6.07 25.23
N LEU A 241 12.00 -5.34 25.56
CA LEU A 241 11.97 -3.92 25.87
C LEU A 241 13.05 -3.22 25.05
N ALA A 242 12.63 -2.44 24.06
CA ALA A 242 13.54 -1.87 23.08
C ALA A 242 14.33 -0.69 23.64
N GLU A 243 13.69 0.22 24.35
CA GLU A 243 14.37 1.40 24.88
C GLU A 243 13.65 1.99 26.09
N VAL A 244 14.42 2.51 27.03
CA VAL A 244 13.95 3.30 28.17
C VAL A 244 14.78 4.57 28.30
N GLU A 245 14.11 5.71 28.21
CA GLU A 245 14.75 7.02 28.33
C GLU A 245 14.24 7.77 29.56
N PHE A 246 15.17 8.38 30.31
CA PHE A 246 14.88 9.11 31.54
C PHE A 246 15.11 10.61 31.33
N PHE A 247 14.21 11.44 31.84
CA PHE A 247 14.29 12.89 31.62
C PHE A 247 14.27 13.66 32.94
N GLN A 248 15.06 14.74 32.97
CA GLN A 248 15.06 15.74 34.03
C GLN A 248 14.59 17.10 33.53
N ARG A 249 14.12 17.96 34.43
CA ARG A 249 13.83 19.36 34.09
C ARG A 249 15.14 20.09 33.78
N SER A 250 15.17 20.87 32.68
CA SER A 250 16.24 21.82 32.35
C SER A 250 16.35 22.94 33.36
#